data_AF-A0A2M7QYN4-F1
#
_entry.id   AF-A0A2M7QYN4-F1
#
_cell.length_a   1.000
_cell.length_b   1.000
_cell.length_c   1.000
_cell.angle_alpha   90.00
_cell.angle_beta   90.00
_cell.angle_gamma   90.00
#
_symmetry.space_group_name_H-M   'P 1'
#
loop_
_entity.id
_entity.type
_entity.pdbx_description
1 polymer ?
#
loop_
_entity_poly.entity_id
_entity_poly.type
_entity_poly.pdbx_seq_one_letter_code
_entity_poly.pdbx_strand_id
1 'polypeptide(L)'
;MSPLSHTVSLILTVLLAYIWLAIPALEPFALQGFAVTILLFLVLKRLQKAKVWHILPQHGSLEITLLTFAFLILIGATGGIDSAFFSLSYLLLFFLALTSEVPTAIGATVAIMLFYYALSGNFDMRALEAMAGLPLGLLVFLFAKSQYDEAHLSKALLVEEENELELAANEASVLEKFVGDFLEPKLTALEEVGNTLEPREIITQLGLLRSEITKQLERLKPKEK
;
A
#
# COMPACT_ATOMS: atom_id res chain seq x y z
N MET A 1 8.35 -0.54 12.72
CA MET A 1 8.41 -1.20 14.05
C MET A 1 7.98 -2.65 13.89
N SER A 2 8.33 -3.57 14.81
CA SER A 2 7.73 -4.90 14.77
C SER A 2 6.21 -4.79 15.05
N PRO A 3 5.36 -5.67 14.48
CA PRO A 3 3.90 -5.59 14.67
C PRO A 3 3.47 -5.66 16.14
N LEU A 4 4.18 -6.49 16.92
CA LEU A 4 3.99 -6.59 18.37
C LEU A 4 4.34 -5.27 19.08
N SER A 5 5.49 -4.66 18.75
CA SER A 5 5.90 -3.37 19.32
C SER A 5 4.89 -2.26 18.99
N HIS A 6 4.36 -2.25 17.77
CA HIS A 6 3.35 -1.28 17.35
C HIS A 6 2.03 -1.47 18.11
N THR A 7 1.58 -2.71 18.28
CA THR A 7 0.37 -3.04 19.05
C THR A 7 0.51 -2.60 20.51
N VAL A 8 1.64 -2.93 21.15
CA VAL A 8 1.92 -2.50 22.52
C VAL A 8 1.97 -0.98 22.62
N SER A 9 2.59 -0.30 21.66
CA SER A 9 2.66 1.16 21.64
C SER A 9 1.28 1.81 21.52
N LEU A 10 0.38 1.29 20.67
CA LEU A 10 -0.99 1.77 20.57
C LEU A 10 -1.79 1.54 21.86
N ILE A 11 -1.71 0.35 22.47
CA ILE A 11 -2.38 0.07 23.74
C ILE A 11 -1.87 1.01 24.83
N LEU A 12 -0.56 1.19 24.93
CA LEU A 12 0.06 2.10 25.89
C LEU A 12 -0.39 3.55 25.65
N THR A 13 -0.56 3.94 24.39
CA THR A 13 -1.07 5.26 24.02
C THR A 13 -2.49 5.49 24.51
N VAL A 14 -3.37 4.49 24.33
CA VAL A 14 -4.76 4.56 24.84
C VAL A 14 -4.76 4.67 26.37
N LEU A 15 -3.92 3.88 27.04
CA LEU A 15 -3.77 3.93 28.50
C LEU A 15 -3.22 5.28 28.97
N LEU A 16 -2.26 5.85 28.24
CA LEU A 16 -1.72 7.17 28.53
C LEU A 16 -2.80 8.27 28.39
N ALA A 17 -3.64 8.18 27.35
CA ALA A 17 -4.78 9.09 27.18
C ALA A 17 -5.77 8.98 28.35
N TYR A 18 -6.05 7.77 28.81
CA TYR A 18 -6.88 7.55 30.01
C TYR A 18 -6.27 8.19 31.25
N ILE A 19 -4.99 7.92 31.54
CA ILE A 19 -4.30 8.48 32.71
C ILE A 19 -4.30 10.01 32.65
N TRP A 20 -4.11 10.60 31.46
CA TRP A 20 -4.13 12.04 31.28
C TRP A 20 -5.47 12.64 31.72
N LEU A 21 -6.59 12.05 31.30
CA LEU A 21 -7.92 12.55 31.61
C LEU A 21 -8.38 12.19 33.03
N ALA A 22 -7.89 11.07 33.59
CA ALA A 22 -8.23 10.65 34.95
C ALA A 22 -7.56 11.53 36.03
N ILE A 23 -6.50 12.26 35.70
CA ILE A 23 -5.81 13.15 36.64
C ILE A 23 -6.42 14.56 36.55
N PRO A 24 -7.06 15.07 37.62
CA PRO A 24 -7.76 16.37 37.60
C PRO A 24 -6.85 17.57 37.30
N ALA A 25 -5.54 17.44 37.52
CA ALA A 25 -4.56 18.48 37.21
C ALA A 25 -4.22 18.58 35.71
N LEU A 26 -4.42 17.49 34.95
CA LEU A 26 -4.07 17.40 33.53
C LEU A 26 -5.27 17.59 32.60
N GLU A 27 -6.47 17.24 33.08
CA GLU A 27 -7.73 17.37 32.34
C GLU A 27 -7.95 18.78 31.73
N PRO A 28 -7.72 19.91 32.44
CA PRO A 28 -7.93 21.25 31.87
C PRO A 28 -6.99 21.58 30.71
N PHE A 29 -5.88 20.83 30.60
CA PHE A 29 -4.89 20.99 29.55
C PHE A 29 -5.11 20.05 28.35
N ALA A 30 -6.25 19.36 28.28
CA ALA A 30 -6.54 18.41 27.20
C ALA A 30 -6.48 19.04 25.80
N LEU A 31 -7.01 20.26 25.63
CA LEU A 31 -6.98 20.96 24.35
C LEU A 31 -5.55 21.35 23.93
N GLN A 32 -4.74 21.79 24.89
CA GLN A 32 -3.32 22.08 24.70
C GLN A 32 -2.55 20.80 24.38
N GLY A 33 -2.86 19.70 25.07
CA GLY A 33 -2.34 18.36 24.80
C GLY A 33 -2.61 17.95 23.36
N PHE A 34 -3.87 18.03 22.92
CA PHE A 34 -4.26 17.80 21.52
C PHE A 34 -3.43 18.64 20.54
N ALA A 35 -3.34 19.96 20.76
CA ALA A 35 -2.61 20.85 19.88
C ALA A 35 -1.11 20.53 19.81
N VAL A 36 -0.47 20.24 20.95
CA VAL A 36 0.94 19.86 21.02
C VAL A 36 1.18 18.53 20.32
N THR A 37 0.30 17.54 20.50
CA THR A 37 0.41 16.24 19.84
C THR A 37 0.25 16.36 18.32
N ILE A 38 -0.69 17.18 17.84
CA ILE A 38 -0.85 17.44 16.41
C ILE A 38 0.38 18.16 15.83
N LEU A 39 0.93 19.14 16.56
CA LEU A 39 2.16 19.81 16.14
C LEU A 39 3.32 18.81 16.05
N LEU A 40 3.47 17.95 17.06
CA LEU A 40 4.48 16.89 17.08
C LEU A 40 4.31 15.92 15.90
N PHE A 41 3.08 15.52 15.60
CA PHE A 41 2.75 14.71 14.42
C PHE A 41 3.22 15.38 13.12
N LEU A 42 2.94 16.68 12.93
CA LEU A 42 3.38 17.43 11.74
C LEU A 42 4.91 17.55 11.65
N VAL A 43 5.58 17.73 12.78
CA VAL A 43 7.05 17.77 12.85
C VAL A 43 7.65 16.42 12.47
N LEU A 44 7.14 15.31 13.03
CA LEU A 44 7.60 13.96 12.69
C LEU A 44 7.45 13.68 11.19
N LYS A 45 6.29 14.02 10.63
CA LYS A 45 5.99 13.84 9.22
C LYS A 45 6.96 14.62 8.32
N ARG A 46 7.31 15.86 8.73
CA ARG A 46 8.31 16.68 8.02
C ARG A 46 9.71 16.06 8.10
N LEU A 47 10.09 15.51 9.25
CA LEU A 47 11.40 14.85 9.43
C LEU A 47 11.53 13.58 8.58
N GLN A 48 10.43 12.85 8.40
CA GLN A 48 10.38 11.64 7.57
C GLN A 48 10.38 11.91 6.06
N LYS A 49 10.48 13.18 5.63
CA LYS A 49 10.38 13.61 4.21
C LYS A 49 9.11 13.11 3.52
N ALA A 50 8.10 12.71 4.28
CA ALA A 50 6.80 12.34 3.74
C ALA A 50 6.12 13.60 3.19
N LYS A 51 5.38 13.46 2.08
CA LYS A 51 4.58 14.57 1.55
C LYS A 51 3.60 15.00 2.65
N VAL A 52 3.69 16.25 3.10
CA VAL A 52 2.86 16.81 4.19
C VAL A 52 1.35 16.64 3.90
N TRP A 53 0.99 16.57 2.62
CA TRP A 53 -0.38 16.37 2.12
C TRP A 53 -0.92 14.94 2.25
N HIS A 54 -0.09 13.92 2.51
CA HIS A 54 -0.60 12.56 2.75
C HIS A 54 -1.16 12.42 4.16
N ILE A 55 -2.46 12.60 4.32
CA ILE A 55 -3.12 12.59 5.63
C ILE A 55 -2.97 11.23 6.34
N LEU A 56 -2.83 10.15 5.57
CA LEU A 56 -2.65 8.78 6.09
C LEU A 56 -1.26 8.58 6.73
N PRO A 57 -1.22 8.14 8.00
CA PRO A 57 0.01 7.71 8.65
C PRO A 57 0.70 6.59 7.89
N GLN A 58 2.03 6.54 7.94
CA GLN A 58 2.77 5.40 7.42
C GLN A 58 2.48 4.12 8.23
N HIS A 59 2.52 2.95 7.58
CA HIS A 59 2.28 1.66 8.23
C HIS A 59 3.21 1.43 9.43
N GLY A 60 2.64 1.07 10.58
CA GLY A 60 3.39 0.71 11.79
C GLY A 60 4.30 1.82 12.33
N SER A 61 3.91 3.09 12.16
CA SER A 61 4.67 4.26 12.56
C SER A 61 4.16 4.90 13.86
N LEU A 62 4.98 5.75 14.49
CA LEU A 62 4.57 6.55 15.66
C LEU A 62 3.52 7.63 15.31
N GLU A 63 3.25 7.84 14.03
CA GLU A 63 2.28 8.84 13.57
C GLU A 63 0.86 8.45 13.98
N ILE A 64 0.47 7.17 13.84
CA ILE A 64 -0.86 6.71 14.24
C ILE A 64 -1.02 6.72 15.76
N THR A 65 0.04 6.46 16.53
CA THR A 65 -0.02 6.54 18.00
C THR A 65 -0.24 7.98 18.45
N LEU A 66 0.46 8.96 17.86
CA LEU A 66 0.22 10.37 18.17
C LEU A 66 -1.20 10.80 17.79
N LEU A 67 -1.68 10.39 16.62
CA LEU A 67 -3.04 10.72 16.18
C LEU A 67 -4.10 10.10 17.09
N THR A 68 -3.91 8.83 17.49
CA THR A 68 -4.76 8.12 18.46
C THR A 68 -4.82 8.87 19.79
N PHE A 69 -3.67 9.26 20.34
CA PHE A 69 -3.61 10.02 21.59
C PHE A 69 -4.37 11.35 21.48
N ALA A 70 -4.11 12.11 20.41
CA ALA A 70 -4.71 13.40 20.18
C ALA A 70 -6.25 13.29 20.16
N PHE A 71 -6.79 12.39 19.34
CA PHE A 71 -8.24 12.22 19.23
C PHE A 71 -8.85 11.71 20.53
N LEU A 72 -8.24 10.75 21.23
CA LEU A 72 -8.80 10.24 22.48
C LEU A 72 -8.85 11.30 23.59
N ILE A 73 -7.82 12.13 23.71
CA ILE A 73 -7.84 13.24 24.68
C ILE A 73 -8.91 14.26 24.31
N LEU A 74 -9.01 14.65 23.05
CA LEU A 74 -10.01 15.62 22.60
C LEU A 74 -11.44 15.12 22.82
N ILE A 75 -11.73 13.88 22.41
CA ILE A 75 -13.06 13.29 22.54
C ILE A 75 -13.38 13.06 24.01
N GLY A 76 -12.45 12.49 24.79
CA GLY A 76 -12.64 12.22 26.20
C GLY A 76 -12.89 13.50 27.02
N ALA A 77 -12.09 14.54 26.83
CA ALA A 77 -12.26 15.81 27.54
C ALA A 77 -13.54 16.57 27.17
N THR A 78 -14.16 16.27 26.02
CA THR A 78 -15.39 16.91 25.56
C THR A 78 -16.66 16.12 25.90
N GLY A 79 -16.56 15.08 26.75
CA GLY A 79 -17.69 14.27 27.19
C GLY A 79 -17.71 12.84 26.64
N GLY A 80 -16.65 12.38 25.97
CA GLY A 80 -16.49 10.99 25.56
C GLY A 80 -17.54 10.54 24.55
N ILE A 81 -18.39 9.59 24.95
CA ILE A 81 -19.43 8.99 24.09
C ILE A 81 -20.54 9.99 23.77
N ASP A 82 -20.88 10.88 24.71
CA ASP A 82 -21.94 11.87 24.53
C ASP A 82 -21.45 13.15 23.81
N SER A 83 -20.16 13.19 23.47
CA SER A 83 -19.55 14.32 22.79
C SER A 83 -19.99 14.40 21.32
N ALA A 84 -20.22 15.62 20.83
CA ALA A 84 -20.37 15.89 19.40
C ALA A 84 -19.14 15.44 18.57
N PHE A 85 -17.98 15.31 19.22
CA PHE A 85 -16.74 14.84 18.61
C PHE A 85 -16.61 13.31 18.59
N PHE A 86 -17.54 12.55 19.18
CA PHE A 86 -17.47 11.08 19.18
C PHE A 86 -17.38 10.49 17.77
N SER A 87 -17.96 11.15 16.77
CA SER A 87 -17.85 10.76 15.36
C SER A 87 -16.41 10.67 14.85
N LEU A 88 -15.48 11.43 15.45
CA LEU A 88 -14.04 11.34 15.15
C LEU A 88 -13.44 9.99 15.54
N SER A 89 -14.09 9.21 16.42
CA SER A 89 -13.69 7.83 16.71
C SER A 89 -13.79 6.95 15.46
N TYR A 90 -14.80 7.15 14.61
CA TYR A 90 -14.90 6.41 13.34
C TYR A 90 -13.81 6.84 12.36
N LEU A 91 -13.44 8.13 12.34
CA LEU A 91 -12.30 8.60 11.56
C LEU A 91 -10.99 7.99 12.07
N LEU A 92 -10.81 7.89 13.38
CA LEU A 92 -9.67 7.22 14.00
C LEU A 92 -9.65 5.73 13.63
N LEU A 93 -10.78 5.03 13.68
CA LEU A 93 -10.89 3.62 13.27
C LEU A 93 -10.55 3.43 11.79
N PHE A 94 -10.97 4.36 10.93
CA PHE A 94 -10.60 4.35 9.52
C PHE A 94 -9.09 4.44 9.33
N PHE A 95 -8.41 5.39 9.99
CA PHE A 95 -6.95 5.47 9.94
C PHE A 95 -6.31 4.21 10.50
N LEU A 96 -6.77 3.73 11.65
CA LEU A 96 -6.25 2.54 12.31
C LEU A 96 -6.34 1.30 11.42
N ALA A 97 -7.49 1.10 10.75
CA ALA A 97 -7.71 -0.01 9.82
C ALA A 97 -6.74 0.08 8.63
N LEU A 98 -6.64 1.25 7.99
CA LEU A 98 -5.77 1.42 6.83
C LEU A 98 -4.29 1.30 7.17
N THR A 99 -3.84 1.80 8.33
CA THR A 99 -2.41 1.91 8.64
C THR A 99 -1.84 0.79 9.49
N SER A 100 -2.68 -0.06 10.07
CA SER A 100 -2.27 -1.12 10.99
C SER A 100 -2.64 -2.50 10.46
N GLU A 101 -1.99 -3.53 10.99
CA GLU A 101 -2.41 -4.91 10.75
C GLU A 101 -3.76 -5.19 11.42
N VAL A 102 -4.52 -6.13 10.85
CA VAL A 102 -5.84 -6.56 11.36
C VAL A 102 -5.85 -6.84 12.87
N PRO A 103 -4.95 -7.69 13.43
CA PRO A 103 -4.95 -7.96 14.87
C PRO A 103 -4.67 -6.71 15.71
N THR A 104 -3.78 -5.83 15.24
CA THR A 104 -3.48 -4.56 15.92
C THR A 104 -4.68 -3.63 15.92
N ALA A 105 -5.39 -3.51 14.79
CA ALA A 105 -6.57 -2.68 14.69
C ALA A 105 -7.72 -3.17 15.58
N ILE A 106 -7.93 -4.49 15.64
CA ILE A 106 -8.89 -5.11 16.56
C ILE A 106 -8.50 -4.83 18.02
N GLY A 107 -7.25 -5.11 18.38
CA GLY A 107 -6.75 -4.90 19.75
C GLY A 107 -6.85 -3.44 20.20
N ALA A 108 -6.48 -2.49 19.33
CA ALA A 108 -6.61 -1.07 19.62
C ALA A 108 -8.08 -0.61 19.69
N THR A 109 -8.98 -1.18 18.88
CA THR A 109 -10.42 -0.89 18.98
C THR A 109 -11.00 -1.35 20.31
N VAL A 110 -10.64 -2.56 20.77
CA VAL A 110 -11.03 -3.05 22.10
C VAL A 110 -10.47 -2.13 23.19
N ALA A 111 -9.21 -1.70 23.07
CA ALA A 111 -8.62 -0.76 24.02
C ALA A 111 -9.37 0.59 24.04
N ILE A 112 -9.76 1.13 22.88
CA ILE A 112 -10.54 2.36 22.76
C ILE A 112 -11.93 2.21 23.39
N MET A 113 -12.59 1.06 23.18
CA MET A 113 -13.86 0.75 23.83
C MET A 113 -13.70 0.74 25.36
N LEU A 114 -12.65 0.08 25.87
CA LEU A 114 -12.35 0.06 27.30
C LEU A 114 -12.01 1.45 27.85
N PHE A 115 -11.34 2.30 27.06
CA PHE A 115 -11.08 3.70 27.40
C PHE A 115 -12.39 4.47 27.61
N TYR A 116 -13.34 4.38 26.68
CA TYR A 116 -14.63 5.05 26.82
C TYR A 116 -15.47 4.48 27.95
N TYR A 117 -15.39 3.16 28.16
CA TYR A 117 -16.02 2.49 29.29
C TYR A 117 -15.51 3.04 30.63
N ALA A 118 -14.19 3.16 30.77
CA ALA A 118 -13.55 3.60 32.00
C ALA A 118 -13.83 5.08 32.32
N LEU A 119 -13.99 5.92 31.30
CA LEU A 119 -14.22 7.36 31.48
C LEU A 119 -15.69 7.69 31.82
N SER A 120 -16.65 6.96 31.25
CA SER A 120 -18.08 7.27 31.38
C SER A 120 -18.68 6.85 32.72
N GLY A 121 -18.19 5.77 33.34
CA GLY A 121 -18.58 5.31 34.68
C GLY A 121 -20.02 4.76 34.82
N ASN A 122 -20.96 5.22 33.99
CA ASN A 122 -22.35 4.78 33.93
C ASN A 122 -22.72 4.39 32.49
N PHE A 123 -23.15 3.13 32.30
CA PHE A 123 -23.62 2.65 31.00
C PHE A 123 -25.14 2.77 30.89
N ASP A 124 -25.59 3.75 30.12
CA ASP A 124 -26.93 3.76 29.57
C ASP A 124 -26.98 2.93 28.27
N MET A 125 -28.18 2.50 27.87
CA MET A 125 -28.40 1.74 26.63
C MET A 125 -27.87 2.48 25.40
N ARG A 126 -28.00 3.82 25.38
CA ARG A 126 -27.45 4.67 24.31
C ARG A 126 -25.92 4.59 24.19
N ALA A 127 -25.22 4.53 25.32
CA ALA A 127 -23.77 4.41 25.33
C ALA A 127 -23.33 3.04 24.79
N LEU A 128 -24.09 1.99 25.10
CA LEU A 128 -23.85 0.65 24.57
C LEU A 128 -24.05 0.60 23.05
N GLU A 129 -25.11 1.23 22.53
CA GLU A 129 -25.35 1.33 21.08
C GLU A 129 -24.22 2.05 20.36
N ALA A 130 -23.78 3.21 20.88
CA ALA A 130 -22.67 3.96 20.31
C ALA A 130 -21.35 3.15 20.32
N MET A 131 -21.07 2.43 21.41
CA MET A 131 -19.88 1.60 21.51
C MET A 131 -19.93 0.35 20.65
N ALA A 132 -21.09 -0.29 20.49
CA ALA A 132 -21.29 -1.40 19.57
C ALA A 132 -21.10 -0.97 18.11
N GLY A 133 -21.31 0.31 17.80
CA GLY A 133 -20.99 0.88 16.50
C GLY A 133 -19.50 0.86 16.16
N LEU A 134 -18.60 0.92 17.15
CA LEU A 134 -17.14 0.93 16.90
C LEU A 134 -16.62 -0.36 16.24
N PRO A 135 -16.88 -1.58 16.77
CA PRO A 135 -16.44 -2.82 16.12
C PRO A 135 -17.14 -3.03 14.77
N LEU A 136 -18.41 -2.64 14.62
CA LEU A 136 -19.11 -2.69 13.33
C LEU A 136 -18.45 -1.76 12.30
N GLY A 137 -18.11 -0.53 12.69
CA GLY A 137 -17.38 0.41 11.86
C GLY A 137 -16.00 -0.12 11.47
N LEU A 138 -15.28 -0.71 12.43
CA LEU A 138 -13.99 -1.35 12.14
C LEU A 138 -14.14 -2.45 11.10
N LEU A 139 -15.14 -3.33 11.21
CA LEU A 139 -15.37 -4.40 10.22
C LEU A 139 -15.57 -3.85 8.82
N VAL A 140 -16.38 -2.79 8.67
CA VAL A 140 -16.59 -2.11 7.39
C VAL A 140 -15.28 -1.54 6.85
N PHE A 141 -14.45 -0.91 7.70
CA PHE A 141 -13.17 -0.35 7.27
C PHE A 141 -12.12 -1.42 6.94
N LEU A 142 -12.09 -2.53 7.66
CA LEU A 142 -11.23 -3.67 7.34
C LEU A 142 -11.63 -4.32 6.01
N PHE A 143 -12.94 -4.41 5.75
CA PHE A 143 -13.43 -4.86 4.45
C PHE A 143 -13.03 -3.90 3.33
N ALA A 144 -13.20 -2.60 3.53
CA ALA A 144 -12.78 -1.58 2.57
C ALA A 144 -11.27 -1.63 2.31
N LYS A 145 -10.45 -1.86 3.35
CA LYS A 145 -9.01 -2.08 3.22
C LYS A 145 -8.72 -3.31 2.36
N SER A 146 -9.36 -4.44 2.64
CA SER A 146 -9.17 -5.68 1.87
C SER A 146 -9.45 -5.47 0.38
N GLN A 147 -10.53 -4.74 0.06
CA GLN A 147 -10.89 -4.41 -1.32
C GLN A 147 -9.88 -3.45 -1.96
N TYR A 148 -9.38 -2.47 -1.20
CA TYR A 148 -8.36 -1.54 -1.67
C TYR A 148 -7.04 -2.26 -1.98
N ASP A 149 -6.58 -3.14 -1.08
CA ASP A 149 -5.34 -3.89 -1.24
C ASP A 149 -5.43 -4.85 -2.45
N GLU A 150 -6.57 -5.51 -2.64
CA GLU A 150 -6.83 -6.38 -3.80
C GLU A 150 -6.80 -5.61 -5.13
N ALA A 151 -7.45 -4.44 -5.19
CA ALA A 151 -7.43 -3.59 -6.38
C ALA A 151 -6.03 -3.06 -6.72
N HIS A 152 -5.22 -2.76 -5.70
CA HIS A 152 -3.83 -2.35 -5.89
C HIS A 152 -2.94 -3.47 -6.41
N LEU A 153 -3.12 -4.69 -5.87
CA LEU A 153 -2.38 -5.86 -6.32
C LEU A 153 -2.75 -6.23 -7.76
N SER A 154 -4.03 -6.19 -8.11
CA SER A 154 -4.48 -6.41 -9.49
C SER A 154 -3.86 -5.41 -10.47
N LYS A 155 -3.79 -4.11 -10.11
CA LYS A 155 -3.11 -3.12 -10.95
C LYS A 155 -1.61 -3.38 -11.11
N ALA A 156 -0.94 -3.82 -10.05
CA ALA A 156 0.47 -4.14 -10.11
C ALA A 156 0.72 -5.33 -11.06
N LEU A 157 -0.11 -6.37 -10.99
CA LEU A 157 -0.06 -7.52 -11.90
C LEU A 157 -0.32 -7.11 -13.35
N LEU A 158 -1.30 -6.24 -13.61
CA LEU A 158 -1.59 -5.76 -14.97
C LEU A 158 -0.41 -5.00 -15.58
N VAL A 159 0.31 -4.20 -14.78
CA VAL A 159 1.51 -3.50 -15.26
C VAL A 159 2.65 -4.48 -15.56
N GLU A 160 2.78 -5.54 -14.79
CA GLU A 160 3.77 -6.60 -15.04
C GLU A 160 3.43 -7.36 -16.34
N GLU A 161 2.17 -7.77 -16.52
CA GLU A 161 1.68 -8.40 -17.75
C GLU A 161 1.84 -7.50 -18.99
N GLU A 162 1.54 -6.20 -18.87
CA GLU A 162 1.71 -5.24 -19.96
C GLU A 162 3.18 -5.12 -20.40
N ASN A 163 4.12 -5.10 -19.45
CA ASN A 163 5.55 -5.09 -19.75
C ASN A 163 6.00 -6.40 -20.44
N GLU A 164 5.50 -7.56 -20.00
CA GLU A 164 5.81 -8.83 -20.64
C GLU A 164 5.27 -8.92 -22.07
N LEU A 165 4.04 -8.43 -22.29
CA LEU A 165 3.44 -8.36 -23.62
C LEU A 165 4.19 -7.39 -24.54
N GLU A 166 4.66 -6.25 -24.03
CA GLU A 166 5.47 -5.30 -24.81
C GLU A 166 6.82 -5.91 -25.21
N LEU A 167 7.46 -6.66 -24.31
CA LEU A 167 8.69 -7.40 -24.62
C LEU A 167 8.44 -8.46 -25.71
N ALA A 168 7.39 -9.28 -25.57
CA ALA A 168 7.04 -10.30 -26.56
C ALA A 168 6.68 -9.70 -27.93
N ALA A 169 5.94 -8.57 -27.94
CA ALA A 169 5.60 -7.86 -29.17
C ALA A 169 6.84 -7.28 -29.88
N ASN A 170 7.80 -6.75 -29.11
CA ASN A 170 9.07 -6.28 -29.66
C ASN A 170 9.89 -7.44 -30.26
N GLU A 171 9.98 -8.58 -29.58
CA GLU A 171 10.66 -9.77 -30.12
C GLU A 171 10.00 -10.27 -31.41
N ALA A 172 8.66 -10.32 -31.44
CA ALA A 172 7.91 -10.68 -32.65
C ALA A 172 8.17 -9.70 -33.80
N SER A 173 8.19 -8.39 -33.54
CA SER A 173 8.49 -7.37 -34.56
C SER A 173 9.92 -7.47 -35.09
N VAL A 174 10.90 -7.78 -34.24
CA VAL A 174 12.29 -8.02 -34.65
C VAL A 174 12.37 -9.25 -35.56
N LEU A 175 11.65 -10.32 -35.21
CA LEU A 175 11.59 -11.53 -36.02
C LEU A 175 10.91 -11.26 -37.38
N GLU A 176 9.80 -10.54 -37.38
CA GLU A 176 9.06 -10.17 -38.59
C GLU A 176 9.95 -9.37 -39.56
N LYS A 177 10.66 -8.35 -39.05
CA LYS A 177 11.64 -7.58 -39.85
C LYS A 177 12.78 -8.46 -40.35
N PHE A 178 13.28 -9.39 -39.55
CA PHE A 178 14.33 -10.30 -40.01
C PHE A 178 13.84 -11.22 -41.13
N VAL A 179 12.61 -11.72 -41.04
CA VAL A 179 12.02 -12.57 -42.09
C VAL A 179 11.77 -11.76 -43.35
N GLY A 180 11.06 -10.64 -43.25
CA GLY A 180 10.64 -9.83 -44.42
C GLY A 180 11.79 -9.04 -45.05
N ASP A 181 12.61 -8.35 -44.27
CA ASP A 181 13.62 -7.44 -44.83
C ASP A 181 14.93 -8.18 -45.20
N PHE A 182 15.20 -9.34 -44.59
CA PHE A 182 16.47 -10.04 -44.78
C PHE A 182 16.32 -11.43 -45.41
N LEU A 183 15.51 -12.32 -44.84
CA LEU A 183 15.42 -13.71 -45.34
C LEU A 183 14.73 -13.79 -46.69
N GLU A 184 13.56 -13.18 -46.83
CA GLU A 184 12.73 -13.24 -48.05
C GLU A 184 13.50 -12.72 -49.29
N PRO A 185 14.07 -11.50 -49.31
CA PRO A 185 14.83 -11.02 -50.47
C PRO A 185 16.10 -11.84 -50.74
N LYS A 186 16.73 -12.43 -49.72
CA LYS A 186 17.89 -13.33 -49.91
C LYS A 186 17.50 -14.67 -50.53
N LEU A 187 16.33 -15.21 -50.17
CA LEU A 187 15.79 -16.42 -50.75
C LEU A 187 15.36 -16.19 -52.20
N THR A 188 14.65 -15.10 -52.49
CA THR A 188 14.26 -14.74 -53.87
C THR A 188 15.49 -14.51 -54.75
N ALA A 189 16.52 -13.82 -54.24
CA ALA A 189 17.79 -13.65 -54.96
C ALA A 189 18.54 -14.98 -55.19
N LEU A 190 18.41 -15.96 -54.30
CA LEU A 190 18.97 -17.30 -54.52
C LEU A 190 18.16 -18.12 -55.52
N GLU A 191 16.83 -17.97 -55.54
CA GLU A 191 15.95 -18.62 -56.51
C GLU A 191 16.14 -18.05 -57.92
N GLU A 192 16.21 -16.72 -58.08
CA GLU A 192 16.41 -16.08 -59.39
C GLU A 192 17.77 -16.44 -60.02
N VAL A 193 18.80 -16.59 -59.19
CA VAL A 193 20.17 -16.81 -59.66
C VAL A 193 20.60 -18.28 -59.60
N GLY A 194 19.74 -19.17 -59.10
CA GLY A 194 19.97 -20.62 -58.99
C GLY A 194 20.21 -21.35 -60.31
N ASN A 195 19.92 -20.72 -61.45
CA ASN A 195 20.23 -21.26 -62.78
C ASN A 195 21.53 -20.71 -63.41
N THR A 196 22.21 -19.75 -62.77
CA THR A 196 23.33 -18.99 -63.38
C THR A 196 24.59 -18.87 -62.51
N LEU A 197 24.56 -19.16 -61.21
CA LEU A 197 25.74 -19.08 -60.32
C LEU A 197 26.56 -20.38 -60.29
N GLU A 198 27.87 -20.24 -60.12
CA GLU A 198 28.72 -21.39 -59.82
C GLU A 198 28.43 -21.95 -58.41
N PRO A 199 28.57 -23.26 -58.18
CA PRO A 199 28.25 -23.92 -56.91
C PRO A 199 28.90 -23.29 -55.66
N ARG A 200 30.07 -22.65 -55.83
CA ARG A 200 30.81 -21.97 -54.76
C ARG A 200 30.10 -20.72 -54.21
N GLU A 201 29.45 -19.93 -55.05
CA GLU A 201 28.77 -18.70 -54.62
C GLU A 201 27.47 -19.03 -53.88
N ILE A 202 26.78 -20.09 -54.30
CA ILE A 202 25.60 -20.64 -53.61
C ILE A 202 25.98 -21.12 -52.21
N ILE A 203 27.08 -21.86 -52.07
CA ILE A 203 27.59 -22.32 -50.75
C ILE A 203 27.94 -21.13 -49.84
N THR A 204 28.48 -20.05 -50.39
CA THR A 204 28.89 -18.87 -49.62
C THR A 204 27.68 -18.09 -49.12
N GLN A 205 26.65 -17.89 -49.96
CA GLN A 205 25.39 -17.25 -49.58
C GLN A 205 24.62 -18.08 -48.55
N LEU A 206 24.57 -19.41 -48.70
CA LEU A 206 24.00 -20.33 -47.70
C LEU A 206 24.76 -20.27 -46.37
N GLY A 207 26.09 -20.11 -46.41
CA GLY A 207 26.93 -19.91 -45.22
C GLY A 207 26.59 -18.62 -44.47
N LEU A 208 26.36 -17.53 -45.19
CA LEU A 208 25.95 -16.24 -44.60
C LEU A 208 24.53 -16.30 -44.00
N LEU A 209 23.59 -16.92 -44.71
CA LEU A 209 22.24 -17.18 -44.21
C LEU A 209 22.28 -17.99 -42.91
N ARG A 210 23.05 -19.08 -42.89
CA ARG A 210 23.21 -19.91 -41.71
C ARG A 210 23.83 -19.14 -40.55
N SER A 211 24.86 -18.34 -40.81
CA SER A 211 25.50 -17.48 -39.80
C SER A 211 24.49 -16.51 -39.17
N GLU A 212 23.72 -15.79 -39.98
CA GLU A 212 22.79 -14.79 -39.48
C GLU A 212 21.58 -15.41 -38.77
N ILE A 213 21.07 -16.55 -39.26
CA ILE A 213 20.06 -17.35 -38.55
C ILE A 213 20.57 -17.79 -37.18
N THR A 214 21.82 -18.26 -37.09
CA THR A 214 22.42 -18.70 -35.82
C THR A 214 22.55 -17.53 -34.84
N LYS A 215 22.95 -16.35 -35.33
CA LYS A 215 23.11 -15.13 -34.53
C LYS A 215 21.78 -14.57 -34.02
N GLN A 216 20.71 -14.64 -34.81
CA GLN A 216 19.37 -14.23 -34.37
C GLN A 216 18.76 -15.25 -33.39
N LEU A 217 18.99 -16.56 -33.60
CA LEU A 217 18.62 -17.60 -32.63
C LEU A 217 19.32 -17.43 -31.28
N GLU A 218 20.58 -16.98 -31.25
CA GLU A 218 21.26 -16.63 -29.99
C GLU A 218 20.71 -15.38 -29.32
N ARG A 219 20.23 -14.39 -30.09
CA ARG A 219 19.59 -13.17 -29.55
C ARG A 219 18.20 -13.43 -28.97
N LEU A 220 17.48 -14.42 -29.49
CA LEU A 220 16.15 -14.83 -29.05
C LEU A 220 16.17 -15.87 -27.92
N LYS A 221 17.33 -16.43 -27.58
CA LYS A 221 17.43 -17.29 -26.39
C LYS A 221 17.24 -16.41 -25.15
N PRO A 222 16.33 -16.78 -24.23
CA PRO A 222 16.17 -16.05 -22.98
C PRO A 222 17.50 -16.05 -22.25
N LYS A 223 17.95 -14.88 -21.79
CA LYS A 223 19.07 -14.80 -20.85
C LYS A 223 18.62 -15.49 -19.57
N GLU A 224 19.08 -16.72 -19.33
CA GLU A 224 18.95 -17.37 -18.03
C GLU A 224 19.49 -16.40 -16.97
N LYS A 225 18.61 -15.98 -16.06
CA LYS A 225 18.91 -15.25 -14.84
C LYS A 225 18.99 -16.22 -13.68
#